data_AF-A0A2N1F7C6-F1
#
_entry.id   AF-A0A2N1F7C6-F1
#
_cell.length_a   1.000
_cell.length_b   1.000
_cell.length_c   1.000
_cell.angle_alpha   90.00
_cell.angle_beta   90.00
_cell.angle_gamma   90.00
#
_symmetry.space_group_name_H-M   'P 1'
#
loop_
_entity.id
_entity.type
_entity.pdbx_description
1 polymer ?
#
loop_
_entity_poly.entity_id
_entity_poly.type
_entity_poly.pdbx_seq_one_letter_code
_entity_poly.pdbx_strand_id
1 'polypeptide(L)'
;MKKFFIIVKQALGILLITLILFEGCYRLYILDFYNTELKELNKGKLNTEKVDFLVFGDSFTTSNTYIEYLEEKTNNKLINSASSGIGIQEVNLFASMRVKEFKPKKIIYQVYLGNDLLDVKNLSNIKKLSLSRSFYWYLSDYFISLLYINKRLSFGSNEFRRSYIFDEKYAKNKYSNRSKLYFLADSLYLHNTVMLKGDFLNRYNIWMKEIEEFIEKSNNIPVYIILVPHCAQLNNKYKKRMQEIGGEFPETAKFTTIEYPFYEETVKKLRKYKSVTILNPLAYFKKKDKKEPLYYANDPHLNNYGQQVLGEYLEQKIIK
;
A
#
# COMPACT_ATOMS: atom_id res chain seq x y z
N MET A 1 2.83 8.74 -47.86
CA MET A 1 3.50 9.25 -46.64
C MET A 1 2.74 10.38 -45.94
N LYS A 2 2.42 11.52 -46.57
CA LYS A 2 1.71 12.64 -45.89
C LYS A 2 0.37 12.25 -45.21
N LYS A 3 -0.48 11.48 -45.89
CA LYS A 3 -1.75 10.97 -45.32
C LYS A 3 -1.53 10.10 -44.07
N PHE A 4 -0.49 9.25 -44.09
CA PHE A 4 -0.13 8.42 -42.94
C PHE A 4 0.27 9.27 -41.72
N PHE A 5 1.10 10.31 -41.92
CA PHE A 5 1.46 11.23 -40.84
C PHE A 5 0.25 11.98 -40.26
N ILE A 6 -0.72 12.36 -41.10
CA ILE A 6 -1.95 13.00 -40.63
C ILE A 6 -2.76 12.05 -39.75
N ILE A 7 -2.95 10.80 -40.20
CA ILE A 7 -3.67 9.77 -39.43
C ILE A 7 -2.98 9.51 -38.09
N VAL A 8 -1.66 9.36 -38.07
CA VAL A 8 -0.90 9.14 -36.83
C VAL A 8 -1.06 10.33 -35.87
N LYS A 9 -0.97 11.57 -36.37
CA LYS A 9 -1.18 12.77 -35.54
C LYS A 9 -2.59 12.84 -34.97
N GLN A 10 -3.61 12.54 -35.77
CA GLN A 10 -5.01 12.51 -35.32
C GLN A 10 -5.21 11.44 -34.25
N ALA A 11 -4.68 10.23 -34.46
CA ALA A 11 -4.75 9.15 -33.48
C ALA A 11 -4.08 9.53 -32.15
N LEU A 12 -2.89 10.12 -32.20
CA LEU A 12 -2.19 10.61 -31.00
C LEU A 12 -2.98 11.72 -30.29
N GLY A 13 -3.58 12.65 -31.04
CA GLY A 13 -4.43 13.70 -30.49
C GLY A 13 -5.66 13.15 -29.78
N ILE A 14 -6.37 12.20 -30.41
CA ILE A 14 -7.53 11.52 -29.81
C ILE A 14 -7.11 10.76 -28.54
N LEU A 15 -5.99 10.04 -28.57
CA LEU A 15 -5.48 9.30 -27.41
C LEU A 15 -5.16 10.23 -26.24
N LEU A 16 -4.50 11.36 -26.52
CA LEU A 16 -4.17 12.36 -25.49
C LEU A 16 -5.42 12.98 -24.88
N ILE A 17 -6.39 13.39 -25.71
CA ILE A 17 -7.66 13.95 -25.24
C ILE A 17 -8.40 12.92 -24.39
N THR A 18 -8.47 11.67 -24.84
CA THR A 18 -9.11 10.58 -24.09
C THR A 18 -8.43 10.36 -22.75
N LEU A 19 -7.09 10.37 -22.71
CA LEU A 19 -6.35 10.23 -21.46
C LEU A 19 -6.59 11.40 -20.49
N ILE A 20 -6.64 12.63 -20.99
CA ILE A 20 -6.93 13.82 -20.16
C ILE A 20 -8.36 13.76 -19.61
N LEU A 21 -9.34 13.40 -20.44
CA LEU A 21 -10.73 13.24 -19.99
C LEU A 21 -10.84 12.11 -18.96
N PHE A 22 -10.15 10.98 -19.19
CA PHE A 22 -10.14 9.86 -18.27
C PHE A 22 -9.49 10.25 -16.93
N GLU A 23 -8.36 10.95 -16.96
CA GLU A 23 -7.70 11.49 -15.76
C GLU A 23 -8.63 12.44 -14.99
N GLY A 24 -9.35 13.31 -15.70
CA GLY A 24 -10.35 14.20 -15.10
C GLY A 24 -11.47 13.43 -14.41
N CYS A 25 -12.08 12.46 -15.12
CA CYS A 25 -13.10 11.58 -14.55
C CYS A 25 -12.60 10.81 -13.32
N TYR A 26 -11.33 10.37 -13.37
CA TYR A 26 -10.69 9.61 -12.31
C TYR A 26 -10.39 10.46 -11.06
N ARG A 27 -9.76 11.63 -11.23
CA ARG A 27 -9.41 12.54 -10.13
C ARG A 27 -10.63 13.16 -9.47
N LEU A 28 -11.67 13.48 -10.26
CA LEU A 28 -12.93 13.97 -9.74
C LEU A 28 -13.84 12.84 -9.23
N TYR A 29 -13.40 11.58 -9.36
CA TYR A 29 -14.10 10.39 -8.94
C TYR A 29 -15.57 10.36 -9.41
N ILE A 30 -15.79 10.70 -10.70
CA ILE A 30 -17.14 10.76 -11.31
C ILE A 30 -17.79 9.37 -11.34
N LEU A 31 -16.96 8.33 -11.47
CA LEU A 31 -17.37 6.93 -11.42
C LEU A 31 -16.73 6.27 -10.21
N ASP A 32 -17.41 5.29 -9.63
CA ASP A 32 -16.82 4.46 -8.58
C ASP A 32 -15.88 3.42 -9.19
N PHE A 33 -14.64 3.84 -9.44
CA PHE A 33 -13.59 3.00 -10.05
C PHE A 33 -13.20 1.78 -9.21
N TYR A 34 -13.53 1.78 -7.91
CA TYR A 34 -13.13 0.74 -6.95
C TYR A 34 -14.32 -0.08 -6.40
N ASN A 35 -15.52 0.09 -6.98
CA ASN A 35 -16.73 -0.60 -6.55
C ASN A 35 -16.61 -2.13 -6.65
N THR A 36 -15.92 -2.62 -7.68
CA THR A 36 -15.75 -4.07 -7.89
C THR A 36 -14.99 -4.69 -6.72
N GLU A 37 -13.88 -4.09 -6.31
CA GLU A 37 -13.10 -4.52 -5.14
C GLU A 37 -13.93 -4.43 -3.86
N LEU A 38 -14.66 -3.33 -3.66
CA LEU A 38 -15.55 -3.17 -2.51
C LEU A 38 -16.59 -4.30 -2.44
N LYS A 39 -17.26 -4.62 -3.54
CA LYS A 39 -18.26 -5.70 -3.60
C LYS A 39 -17.66 -7.06 -3.32
N GLU A 40 -16.50 -7.36 -3.90
CA GLU A 40 -15.84 -8.64 -3.72
C GLU A 40 -15.36 -8.85 -2.28
N LEU A 41 -14.85 -7.81 -1.61
CA LEU A 41 -14.37 -7.88 -0.23
C LEU A 41 -15.49 -7.90 0.81
N ASN A 42 -16.72 -7.53 0.44
CA ASN A 42 -17.84 -7.36 1.37
C ASN A 42 -19.10 -8.12 0.91
N LYS A 43 -18.92 -9.30 0.29
CA LYS A 43 -20.04 -10.13 -0.20
C LYS A 43 -21.08 -10.34 0.89
N GLY A 44 -22.31 -9.89 0.62
CA GLY A 44 -23.45 -9.99 1.54
C GLY A 44 -23.52 -8.93 2.65
N LYS A 45 -22.60 -7.95 2.70
CA LYS A 45 -22.48 -6.98 3.81
C LYS A 45 -22.83 -5.53 3.46
N LEU A 46 -22.87 -5.19 2.16
CA LEU A 46 -22.99 -3.81 1.67
C LEU A 46 -24.34 -3.12 1.94
N ASN A 47 -25.37 -3.83 2.38
CA ASN A 47 -26.66 -3.22 2.75
C ASN A 47 -26.62 -2.47 4.11
N THR A 48 -25.45 -2.36 4.73
CA THR A 48 -25.29 -1.79 6.07
C THR A 48 -24.80 -0.33 6.00
N GLU A 49 -25.68 0.63 6.29
CA GLU A 49 -25.31 2.07 6.28
C GLU A 49 -24.53 2.56 7.51
N LYS A 50 -24.46 1.79 8.59
CA LYS A 50 -23.77 2.16 9.84
C LYS A 50 -22.92 1.01 10.32
N VAL A 51 -21.61 1.25 10.36
CA VAL A 51 -20.62 0.21 10.68
C VAL A 51 -19.74 0.63 11.83
N ASP A 52 -19.15 -0.35 12.52
CA ASP A 52 -18.22 -0.07 13.61
C ASP A 52 -16.86 0.35 13.05
N PHE A 53 -16.41 -0.29 11.97
CA PHE A 53 -15.17 0.05 11.28
C PHE A 53 -15.33 0.14 9.76
N LEU A 54 -14.77 1.20 9.20
CA LEU A 54 -14.46 1.28 7.77
C LEU A 54 -12.95 1.17 7.60
N VAL A 55 -12.52 0.22 6.77
CA VAL A 55 -11.09 -0.11 6.63
C VAL A 55 -10.60 0.26 5.24
N PHE A 56 -9.48 0.96 5.19
CA PHE A 56 -8.74 1.31 3.99
C PHE A 56 -7.33 0.71 4.06
N GLY A 57 -6.76 0.41 2.90
CA GLY A 57 -5.41 -0.15 2.82
C GLY A 57 -5.12 -0.70 1.42
N ASP A 58 -4.00 -1.41 1.32
CA ASP A 58 -3.47 -1.94 0.07
C ASP A 58 -3.62 -3.47 0.00
N SER A 59 -2.72 -4.14 -0.72
CA SER A 59 -2.69 -5.60 -0.85
C SER A 59 -2.60 -6.35 0.48
N PHE A 60 -2.05 -5.76 1.54
CA PHE A 60 -2.05 -6.37 2.89
C PHE A 60 -3.46 -6.50 3.47
N THR A 61 -4.41 -5.72 2.96
CA THR A 61 -5.79 -5.66 3.43
C THR A 61 -6.79 -6.26 2.42
N THR A 62 -6.36 -6.84 1.28
CA THR A 62 -7.28 -7.39 0.26
C THR A 62 -7.43 -8.92 0.20
N SER A 63 -6.67 -9.74 0.93
CA SER A 63 -6.79 -11.22 0.83
C SER A 63 -6.42 -11.95 2.13
N ASN A 64 -7.26 -12.87 2.60
CA ASN A 64 -7.07 -13.71 3.82
C ASN A 64 -6.55 -12.89 5.00
N THR A 65 -7.33 -11.89 5.40
CA THR A 65 -6.78 -10.73 6.10
C THR A 65 -7.02 -10.79 7.60
N TYR A 66 -6.27 -9.96 8.33
CA TYR A 66 -6.57 -9.61 9.70
C TYR A 66 -8.03 -9.12 9.92
N ILE A 67 -8.73 -8.66 8.88
CA ILE A 67 -10.15 -8.27 8.95
C ILE A 67 -11.05 -9.46 9.25
N GLU A 68 -10.82 -10.60 8.58
CA GLU A 68 -11.58 -11.83 8.82
C GLU A 68 -11.40 -12.29 10.28
N TYR A 69 -10.15 -12.24 10.78
CA TYR A 69 -9.88 -12.50 12.20
C TYR A 69 -10.65 -11.55 13.12
N LEU A 70 -10.65 -10.24 12.83
CA LEU A 70 -11.37 -9.26 13.64
C LEU A 70 -12.90 -9.47 13.61
N GLU A 71 -13.46 -9.87 12.47
CA GLU A 71 -14.88 -10.21 12.35
C GLU A 71 -15.23 -11.49 13.12
N GLU A 72 -14.36 -12.52 13.08
CA GLU A 72 -14.61 -13.77 13.81
C GLU A 72 -14.50 -13.60 15.33
N LYS A 73 -13.61 -12.72 15.80
CA LYS A 73 -13.37 -12.51 17.24
C LYS A 73 -14.27 -11.46 17.86
N THR A 74 -15.02 -10.71 17.07
CA THR A 74 -15.74 -9.53 17.57
C THR A 74 -17.10 -9.41 16.90
N ASN A 75 -18.11 -8.90 17.61
CA ASN A 75 -19.43 -8.65 17.02
C ASN A 75 -19.49 -7.32 16.26
N ASN A 76 -18.34 -6.76 15.88
CA ASN A 76 -18.27 -5.48 15.17
C ASN A 76 -18.65 -5.68 13.70
N LYS A 77 -19.32 -4.67 13.13
CA LYS A 77 -19.59 -4.59 11.71
C LYS A 77 -18.42 -3.89 11.01
N LEU A 78 -17.73 -4.62 10.13
CA LEU A 78 -16.58 -4.12 9.38
C LEU A 78 -16.94 -4.02 7.89
N ILE A 79 -16.50 -2.95 7.24
CA ILE A 79 -16.50 -2.82 5.78
C ILE A 79 -15.06 -2.60 5.32
N ASN A 80 -14.61 -3.47 4.43
CA ASN A 80 -13.27 -3.42 3.85
C ASN A 80 -13.29 -2.71 2.50
N SER A 81 -12.81 -1.47 2.46
CA SER A 81 -12.67 -0.65 1.26
C SER A 81 -11.23 -0.63 0.71
N ALA A 82 -10.40 -1.60 1.08
CA ALA A 82 -9.04 -1.72 0.58
C ALA A 82 -8.98 -2.12 -0.90
N SER A 83 -7.86 -1.82 -1.54
CA SER A 83 -7.61 -2.23 -2.92
C SER A 83 -6.13 -2.50 -3.14
N SER A 84 -5.80 -3.60 -3.82
CA SER A 84 -4.41 -3.96 -4.07
C SER A 84 -3.73 -2.95 -5.01
N GLY A 85 -2.49 -2.57 -4.66
CA GLY A 85 -1.64 -1.72 -5.50
C GLY A 85 -2.08 -0.25 -5.56
N ILE A 86 -2.70 0.26 -4.50
CA ILE A 86 -3.01 1.68 -4.35
C ILE A 86 -2.37 2.22 -3.08
N GLY A 87 -2.11 3.53 -3.06
CA GLY A 87 -1.65 4.24 -1.88
C GLY A 87 -2.68 5.27 -1.39
N ILE A 88 -2.21 6.17 -0.53
CA ILE A 88 -3.05 7.22 0.08
C ILE A 88 -3.69 8.16 -0.97
N GLN A 89 -3.02 8.42 -2.08
CA GLN A 89 -3.50 9.33 -3.13
C GLN A 89 -4.78 8.80 -3.78
N GLU A 90 -4.84 7.51 -4.09
CA GLU A 90 -6.05 6.88 -4.62
C GLU A 90 -7.11 6.71 -3.55
N VAL A 91 -6.74 6.37 -2.32
CA VAL A 91 -7.70 6.29 -1.19
C VAL A 91 -8.43 7.63 -1.03
N ASN A 92 -7.71 8.74 -1.15
CA ASN A 92 -8.27 10.08 -1.08
C ASN A 92 -9.34 10.36 -2.14
N LEU A 93 -9.33 9.68 -3.28
CA LEU A 93 -10.36 9.86 -4.32
C LEU A 93 -11.75 9.42 -3.84
N PHE A 94 -11.82 8.42 -2.96
CA PHE A 94 -13.09 7.81 -2.58
C PHE A 94 -13.39 7.78 -1.08
N ALA A 95 -12.44 8.17 -0.22
CA ALA A 95 -12.60 8.12 1.23
C ALA A 95 -13.86 8.85 1.72
N SER A 96 -14.10 10.09 1.27
CA SER A 96 -15.23 10.91 1.71
C SER A 96 -16.58 10.26 1.35
N MET A 97 -16.68 9.70 0.13
CA MET A 97 -17.87 8.99 -0.33
C MET A 97 -18.13 7.76 0.55
N ARG A 98 -17.10 6.96 0.85
CA ARG A 98 -17.23 5.76 1.70
C ARG A 98 -17.60 6.11 3.14
N VAL A 99 -17.01 7.17 3.69
CA VAL A 99 -17.35 7.66 5.03
C VAL A 99 -18.82 8.09 5.09
N LYS A 100 -19.32 8.78 4.06
CA LYS A 100 -20.73 9.19 3.95
C LYS A 100 -21.67 8.01 3.79
N GLU A 101 -21.27 7.02 2.99
CA GLU A 101 -22.04 5.80 2.68
C GLU A 101 -22.21 4.90 3.91
N PHE A 102 -21.11 4.60 4.62
CA PHE A 102 -21.10 3.60 5.69
C PHE A 102 -21.13 4.17 7.12
N LYS A 103 -21.04 5.50 7.27
CA LYS A 103 -21.14 6.25 8.54
C LYS A 103 -20.39 5.54 9.70
N PRO A 104 -19.08 5.26 9.54
CA PRO A 104 -18.35 4.40 10.48
C PRO A 104 -18.14 5.06 11.83
N LYS A 105 -18.08 4.27 12.91
CA LYS A 105 -17.68 4.76 14.24
C LYS A 105 -16.18 5.00 14.35
N LYS A 106 -15.38 4.17 13.67
CA LYS A 106 -13.92 4.22 13.64
C LYS A 106 -13.43 3.90 12.23
N ILE A 107 -12.28 4.43 11.86
CA ILE A 107 -11.62 4.15 10.59
C ILE A 107 -10.28 3.49 10.87
N ILE A 108 -9.95 2.46 10.09
CA ILE A 108 -8.62 1.87 10.08
C ILE A 108 -7.99 2.19 8.73
N TYR A 109 -6.78 2.74 8.74
CA TYR A 109 -5.97 2.89 7.54
C TYR A 109 -4.65 2.15 7.70
N GLN A 110 -4.47 1.11 6.89
CA GLN A 110 -3.24 0.33 6.87
C GLN A 110 -2.25 0.92 5.87
N VAL A 111 -1.02 1.12 6.33
CA VAL A 111 0.14 1.62 5.60
C VAL A 111 1.21 0.54 5.60
N TYR A 112 1.81 0.26 4.46
CA TYR A 112 2.95 -0.64 4.35
C TYR A 112 4.22 0.12 3.96
N LEU A 113 5.24 0.05 4.82
CA LEU A 113 6.50 0.77 4.60
C LEU A 113 7.26 0.33 3.35
N GLY A 114 6.91 -0.81 2.75
CA GLY A 114 7.57 -1.32 1.55
C GLY A 114 7.14 -0.67 0.24
N ASN A 115 5.99 0.02 0.17
CA ASN A 115 5.44 0.58 -1.06
C ASN A 115 4.74 1.94 -0.91
N ASP A 116 4.18 2.32 0.24
CA ASP A 116 3.35 3.54 0.32
C ASP A 116 4.07 4.83 -0.14
N LEU A 117 5.37 4.98 0.16
CA LEU A 117 6.15 6.13 -0.36
C LEU A 117 6.53 6.00 -1.84
N LEU A 118 6.40 4.81 -2.42
CA LEU A 118 6.58 4.56 -3.85
C LEU A 118 5.30 4.83 -4.64
N ASP A 119 4.14 4.79 -3.98
CA ASP A 119 2.86 5.09 -4.61
C ASP A 119 2.69 6.61 -4.86
N VAL A 120 3.36 7.44 -4.05
CA VAL A 120 3.40 8.91 -4.23
C VAL A 120 4.30 9.35 -5.39
N LYS A 121 5.36 8.59 -5.65
CA LYS A 121 6.29 8.86 -6.75
C LYS A 121 7.01 7.58 -7.09
N ASN A 122 7.17 7.23 -8.35
CA ASN A 122 7.89 6.02 -8.72
C ASN A 122 9.41 6.14 -8.52
N LEU A 123 10.12 5.02 -8.39
CA LEU A 123 11.58 5.01 -8.38
C LEU A 123 12.11 5.36 -9.77
N SER A 124 13.04 6.30 -9.90
CA SER A 124 13.60 6.69 -11.21
C SER A 124 15.04 6.22 -11.34
N ASN A 125 15.32 5.30 -12.26
CA ASN A 125 16.68 4.95 -12.65
C ASN A 125 16.76 4.53 -14.12
N ILE A 126 16.83 5.53 -15.01
CA ILE A 126 16.85 5.32 -16.47
C ILE A 126 18.04 4.45 -16.92
N LYS A 127 19.14 4.44 -16.16
CA LYS A 127 20.33 3.63 -16.48
C LYS A 127 20.13 2.14 -16.20
N LYS A 128 19.31 1.79 -15.21
CA LYS A 128 19.09 0.39 -14.79
C LYS A 128 17.74 -0.18 -15.23
N LEU A 129 16.76 0.69 -15.49
CA LEU A 129 15.41 0.31 -15.90
C LEU A 129 15.24 0.43 -17.41
N SER A 130 14.29 -0.31 -17.98
CA SER A 130 13.93 -0.14 -19.39
C SER A 130 13.38 1.27 -19.64
N LEU A 131 13.61 1.80 -20.84
CA LEU A 131 13.08 3.10 -21.25
C LEU A 131 11.55 3.14 -21.18
N SER A 132 10.88 2.08 -21.62
CA SER A 132 9.42 1.96 -21.56
C SER A 132 8.88 2.05 -20.13
N ARG A 133 9.54 1.38 -19.18
CA ARG A 133 9.17 1.42 -17.76
C ARG A 133 9.43 2.80 -17.17
N SER A 134 10.59 3.38 -17.46
CA SER A 134 10.94 4.71 -16.96
C SER A 134 9.98 5.78 -17.47
N PHE A 135 9.59 5.70 -18.75
CA PHE A 135 8.61 6.60 -19.35
C PHE A 135 7.21 6.40 -18.77
N TYR A 136 6.76 5.14 -18.62
CA TYR A 136 5.49 4.83 -17.97
C TYR A 136 5.44 5.38 -16.55
N TRP A 137 6.46 5.11 -15.73
CA TRP A 137 6.55 5.58 -14.35
C TRP A 137 6.59 7.10 -14.25
N TYR A 138 7.36 7.76 -15.13
CA TYR A 138 7.35 9.21 -15.22
C TYR A 138 5.95 9.75 -15.53
N LEU A 139 5.24 9.18 -16.51
CA LEU A 139 3.89 9.63 -16.83
C LEU A 139 2.89 9.33 -15.71
N SER A 140 2.99 8.19 -15.03
CA SER A 140 2.08 7.83 -13.94
C SER A 140 2.24 8.71 -12.70
N ASP A 141 3.40 9.34 -12.52
CA ASP A 141 3.60 10.34 -11.46
C ASP A 141 2.74 11.62 -11.70
N TYR A 142 2.29 11.86 -12.94
CA TYR A 142 1.41 12.99 -13.29
C TYR A 142 -0.04 12.55 -13.55
N PHE A 143 -0.23 11.41 -14.19
CA PHE A 143 -1.53 10.82 -14.53
C PHE A 143 -1.81 9.60 -13.66
N ILE A 144 -2.43 9.80 -12.50
CA ILE A 144 -2.66 8.72 -11.51
C ILE A 144 -3.59 7.65 -12.12
N SER A 145 -4.47 8.02 -13.04
CA SER A 145 -5.35 7.08 -13.75
C SER A 145 -4.58 6.01 -14.55
N LEU A 146 -3.31 6.26 -14.91
CA LEU A 146 -2.43 5.25 -15.54
C LEU A 146 -2.07 4.11 -14.58
N LEU A 147 -2.01 4.35 -13.27
CA LEU A 147 -1.83 3.30 -12.27
C LEU A 147 -3.07 2.39 -12.25
N TYR A 148 -4.26 2.99 -12.27
CA TYR A 148 -5.53 2.27 -12.34
C TYR A 148 -5.66 1.43 -13.63
N ILE A 149 -5.35 2.02 -14.80
CA ILE A 149 -5.36 1.29 -16.08
C ILE A 149 -4.39 0.11 -16.03
N ASN A 150 -3.15 0.33 -15.59
CA ASN A 150 -2.16 -0.74 -15.49
C ASN A 150 -2.59 -1.85 -14.52
N LYS A 151 -3.22 -1.49 -13.40
CA LYS A 151 -3.84 -2.46 -12.47
C LYS A 151 -4.89 -3.30 -13.20
N ARG A 152 -5.85 -2.67 -13.89
CA ARG A 152 -6.93 -3.36 -14.62
C ARG A 152 -6.40 -4.28 -15.71
N LEU A 153 -5.38 -3.86 -16.45
CA LEU A 153 -4.72 -4.69 -17.47
C LEU A 153 -3.93 -5.87 -16.85
N SER A 154 -3.38 -5.68 -15.65
CA SER A 154 -2.59 -6.72 -14.97
C SER A 154 -3.44 -7.87 -14.43
N PHE A 155 -4.76 -7.68 -14.21
CA PHE A 155 -5.65 -8.72 -13.67
C PHE A 155 -5.66 -10.02 -14.50
N GLY A 156 -5.45 -9.95 -15.82
CA GLY A 156 -5.36 -11.13 -16.68
C GLY A 156 -4.07 -11.95 -16.56
N SER A 157 -3.04 -11.45 -15.86
CA SER A 157 -1.71 -12.09 -15.75
C SER A 157 -1.42 -12.73 -14.38
N ASN A 158 -2.39 -12.70 -13.46
CA ASN A 158 -2.17 -12.98 -12.03
C ASN A 158 -2.15 -14.47 -11.63
N GLU A 159 -2.68 -15.38 -12.45
CA GLU A 159 -2.70 -16.82 -12.10
C GLU A 159 -1.29 -17.41 -12.01
N PHE A 160 -0.37 -17.01 -12.88
CA PHE A 160 1.02 -17.49 -12.87
C PHE A 160 1.89 -16.90 -11.74
N ARG A 161 1.46 -15.77 -11.13
CA ARG A 161 2.21 -15.10 -10.05
C ARG A 161 1.94 -15.69 -8.66
N ARG A 162 0.77 -16.28 -8.44
CA ARG A 162 0.37 -16.77 -7.10
C ARG A 162 1.11 -18.05 -6.68
N SER A 163 1.49 -18.93 -7.60
CA SER A 163 2.08 -20.24 -7.26
C SER A 163 3.43 -20.17 -6.53
N TYR A 164 4.25 -19.15 -6.77
CA TYR A 164 5.57 -19.01 -6.13
C TYR A 164 5.53 -18.35 -4.75
N ILE A 165 4.48 -17.58 -4.45
CA ILE A 165 4.33 -16.87 -3.18
C ILE A 165 4.12 -17.87 -2.02
N PHE A 166 3.40 -18.96 -2.30
CA PHE A 166 3.09 -20.00 -1.32
C PHE A 166 4.18 -21.06 -1.14
N ASP A 167 5.32 -20.95 -1.83
CA ASP A 167 6.46 -21.83 -1.56
C ASP A 167 7.05 -21.51 -0.18
N GLU A 168 7.01 -22.49 0.72
CA GLU A 168 7.49 -22.37 2.09
C GLU A 168 9.02 -22.19 2.17
N LYS A 169 9.75 -22.61 1.13
CA LYS A 169 11.21 -22.52 1.09
C LYS A 169 11.65 -21.30 0.30
N TYR A 170 12.54 -20.52 0.91
CA TYR A 170 13.14 -19.37 0.24
C TYR A 170 14.03 -19.79 -0.91
N ALA A 171 13.87 -19.14 -2.05
CA ALA A 171 14.77 -19.21 -3.17
C ALA A 171 14.87 -17.84 -3.86
N LYS A 172 16.09 -17.30 -3.99
CA LYS A 172 16.36 -16.00 -4.62
C LYS A 172 15.69 -15.86 -5.99
N ASN A 173 15.74 -16.89 -6.83
CA ASN A 173 15.12 -16.87 -8.16
C ASN A 173 13.59 -16.84 -8.11
N LYS A 174 12.96 -17.43 -7.09
CA LYS A 174 11.51 -17.40 -6.86
C LYS A 174 11.00 -16.14 -6.16
N TYR A 175 11.90 -15.33 -5.58
CA TYR A 175 11.49 -14.12 -4.88
C TYR A 175 10.76 -13.12 -5.80
N SER A 176 9.80 -12.38 -5.24
CA SER A 176 8.97 -11.38 -5.92
C SER A 176 9.74 -10.51 -6.92
N ASN A 177 9.34 -10.57 -8.19
CA ASN A 177 9.93 -9.76 -9.26
C ASN A 177 9.74 -8.26 -9.04
N ARG A 178 8.66 -7.87 -8.33
CA ARG A 178 8.43 -6.46 -7.96
C ARG A 178 9.52 -5.97 -6.99
N SER A 179 9.83 -6.74 -5.95
CA SER A 179 10.90 -6.37 -5.01
C SER A 179 12.27 -6.33 -5.67
N LYS A 180 12.60 -7.33 -6.52
CA LYS A 180 13.84 -7.33 -7.32
C LYS A 180 13.95 -6.07 -8.19
N LEU A 181 12.84 -5.68 -8.82
CA LEU A 181 12.79 -4.47 -9.64
C LEU A 181 13.03 -3.20 -8.83
N TYR A 182 12.46 -3.09 -7.62
CA TYR A 182 12.67 -1.93 -6.76
C TYR A 182 14.12 -1.83 -6.29
N PHE A 183 14.73 -2.93 -5.86
CA PHE A 183 16.16 -2.94 -5.50
C PHE A 183 17.09 -2.72 -6.71
N LEU A 184 16.69 -3.16 -7.90
CA LEU A 184 17.40 -2.82 -9.13
C LEU A 184 17.36 -1.30 -9.38
N ALA A 185 16.20 -0.67 -9.20
CA ALA A 185 16.04 0.78 -9.40
C ALA A 185 16.83 1.58 -8.36
N ASP A 186 16.72 1.24 -7.09
CA ASP A 186 17.43 1.85 -5.96
C ASP A 186 17.68 0.78 -4.89
N SER A 187 18.95 0.41 -4.66
CA SER A 187 19.30 -0.63 -3.69
C SER A 187 19.04 -0.18 -2.25
N LEU A 188 19.04 1.12 -1.97
CA LEU A 188 18.81 1.70 -0.66
C LEU A 188 17.34 2.09 -0.42
N TYR A 189 16.43 1.83 -1.37
CA TYR A 189 15.06 2.36 -1.32
C TYR A 189 14.37 2.07 0.02
N LEU A 190 14.43 0.83 0.48
CA LEU A 190 13.73 0.41 1.69
C LEU A 190 14.38 1.01 2.95
N HIS A 191 15.71 1.04 2.98
CA HIS A 191 16.44 1.72 4.05
C HIS A 191 16.06 3.20 4.09
N ASN A 192 16.07 3.89 2.95
CA ASN A 192 15.78 5.31 2.86
C ASN A 192 14.31 5.63 3.16
N THR A 193 13.36 4.74 2.85
CA THR A 193 11.97 4.85 3.32
C THR A 193 11.91 4.85 4.85
N VAL A 194 12.45 3.81 5.49
CA VAL A 194 12.36 3.65 6.96
C VAL A 194 13.10 4.77 7.69
N MET A 195 14.25 5.18 7.13
CA MET A 195 15.14 6.18 7.72
C MET A 195 14.81 7.62 7.32
N LEU A 196 13.84 7.83 6.42
CA LEU A 196 13.49 9.13 5.84
C LEU A 196 14.71 9.90 5.29
N LYS A 197 15.51 9.26 4.42
CA LYS A 197 16.74 9.84 3.86
C LYS A 197 16.62 10.17 2.38
N GLY A 198 17.37 11.20 1.96
CA GLY A 198 17.42 11.63 0.56
C GLY A 198 16.04 11.95 -0.01
N ASP A 199 15.76 11.46 -1.22
CA ASP A 199 14.48 11.66 -1.90
C ASP A 199 13.26 11.09 -1.14
N PHE A 200 13.47 10.14 -0.22
CA PHE A 200 12.37 9.57 0.58
C PHE A 200 11.83 10.52 1.62
N LEU A 201 12.61 11.51 2.08
CA LEU A 201 12.08 12.58 2.93
C LEU A 201 11.09 13.46 2.14
N ASN A 202 11.38 13.74 0.87
CA ASN A 202 10.48 14.51 0.01
C ASN A 202 9.18 13.72 -0.28
N ARG A 203 9.30 12.44 -0.60
CA ARG A 203 8.14 11.54 -0.79
C ARG A 203 7.28 11.47 0.47
N TYR A 204 7.91 11.33 1.64
CA TYR A 204 7.22 11.34 2.92
C TYR A 204 6.48 12.66 3.18
N ASN A 205 7.04 13.80 2.82
CA ASN A 205 6.35 15.07 2.98
C ASN A 205 5.11 15.20 2.08
N ILE A 206 5.15 14.65 0.87
CA ILE A 206 3.97 14.59 -0.01
C ILE A 206 2.96 13.59 0.55
N TRP A 207 3.40 12.37 0.89
CA TRP A 207 2.57 11.35 1.54
C TRP A 207 1.86 11.89 2.78
N MET A 208 2.57 12.65 3.64
CA MET A 208 1.98 13.22 4.84
C MET A 208 0.87 14.22 4.54
N LYS A 209 0.98 15.03 3.48
CA LYS A 209 -0.11 15.94 3.07
C LYS A 209 -1.37 15.15 2.68
N GLU A 210 -1.19 14.04 1.97
CA GLU A 210 -2.28 13.15 1.59
C GLU A 210 -2.91 12.48 2.83
N ILE A 211 -2.11 12.12 3.84
CA ILE A 211 -2.62 11.62 5.11
C ILE A 211 -3.43 12.69 5.86
N GLU A 212 -2.94 13.93 5.89
CA GLU A 212 -3.67 15.05 6.50
C GLU A 212 -5.01 15.29 5.78
N GLU A 213 -5.02 15.26 4.45
CA GLU A 213 -6.26 15.35 3.65
C GLU A 213 -7.22 14.18 3.94
N PHE A 214 -6.70 12.96 4.08
CA PHE A 214 -7.52 11.80 4.46
C PHE A 214 -8.14 11.96 5.85
N ILE A 215 -7.38 12.47 6.82
CA ILE A 215 -7.88 12.78 8.16
C ILE A 215 -8.97 13.84 8.10
N GLU A 216 -8.84 14.87 7.26
CA GLU A 216 -9.90 15.87 7.05
C GLU A 216 -11.16 15.23 6.46
N LYS A 217 -11.02 14.36 5.44
CA LYS A 217 -12.12 13.60 4.83
C LYS A 217 -12.78 12.61 5.79
N SER A 218 -12.10 12.20 6.85
CA SER A 218 -12.66 11.36 7.92
C SER A 218 -13.69 12.09 8.80
N ASN A 219 -13.80 13.42 8.69
CA ASN A 219 -14.80 14.24 9.39
C ASN A 219 -14.83 14.01 10.92
N ASN A 220 -13.65 14.06 11.56
CA ASN A 220 -13.44 13.85 13.01
C ASN A 220 -13.75 12.44 13.53
N ILE A 221 -14.06 11.47 12.66
CA ILE A 221 -14.18 10.06 13.06
C ILE A 221 -12.80 9.59 13.54
N PRO A 222 -12.70 8.83 14.65
CA PRO A 222 -11.44 8.28 15.12
C PRO A 222 -10.75 7.44 14.02
N VAL A 223 -9.49 7.78 13.71
CA VAL A 223 -8.66 7.11 12.70
C VAL A 223 -7.50 6.39 13.36
N TYR A 224 -7.38 5.09 13.08
CA TYR A 224 -6.25 4.27 13.47
C TYR A 224 -5.36 4.03 12.26
N ILE A 225 -4.17 4.64 12.24
CA ILE A 225 -3.18 4.44 11.16
C ILE A 225 -2.22 3.35 11.61
N ILE A 226 -2.20 2.23 10.88
CA ILE A 226 -1.36 1.07 11.20
C ILE A 226 -0.16 1.08 10.28
N LEU A 227 1.04 1.23 10.84
CA LEU A 227 2.29 1.16 10.07
C LEU A 227 2.82 -0.26 10.07
N VAL A 228 2.39 -1.08 9.10
CA VAL A 228 2.88 -2.45 8.96
C VAL A 228 4.37 -2.41 8.57
N PRO A 229 5.26 -2.98 9.40
CA PRO A 229 6.69 -2.94 9.13
C PRO A 229 7.04 -3.80 7.92
N HIS A 230 8.19 -3.55 7.32
CA HIS A 230 8.75 -4.45 6.32
C HIS A 230 9.42 -5.66 7.00
N CYS A 231 9.34 -6.86 6.39
CA CYS A 231 9.94 -8.09 6.95
C CYS A 231 11.43 -7.93 7.34
N ALA A 232 12.19 -7.17 6.57
CA ALA A 232 13.60 -6.84 6.83
C ALA A 232 13.85 -6.14 8.18
N GLN A 233 12.85 -5.46 8.76
CA GLN A 233 12.97 -4.81 10.08
C GLN A 233 12.84 -5.81 11.24
N LEU A 234 12.29 -7.00 11.01
CA LEU A 234 12.02 -7.98 12.08
C LEU A 234 13.30 -8.68 12.53
N ASN A 235 14.07 -9.23 11.59
CA ASN A 235 15.24 -10.05 11.91
C ASN A 235 16.29 -10.05 10.79
N ASN A 236 17.49 -10.55 11.11
CA ASN A 236 18.60 -10.62 10.16
C ASN A 236 18.38 -11.62 9.00
N LYS A 237 17.54 -12.64 9.16
CA LYS A 237 17.24 -13.62 8.11
C LYS A 237 16.50 -12.95 6.95
N TYR A 238 15.45 -12.17 7.22
CA TYR A 238 14.74 -11.41 6.17
C TYR A 238 15.64 -10.38 5.51
N LYS A 239 16.44 -9.67 6.30
CA LYS A 239 17.38 -8.68 5.77
C LYS A 239 18.40 -9.31 4.80
N LYS A 240 19.00 -10.45 5.16
CA LYS A 240 19.91 -11.19 4.27
C LYS A 240 19.25 -11.58 2.94
N ARG A 241 18.00 -12.06 2.99
CA ARG A 241 17.22 -12.37 1.79
C ARG A 241 16.98 -11.15 0.89
N MET A 242 16.74 -9.98 1.50
CA MET A 242 16.63 -8.72 0.73
C MET A 242 17.98 -8.33 0.10
N GLN A 243 19.09 -8.53 0.81
CA GLN A 243 20.43 -8.28 0.29
C GLN A 243 20.75 -9.19 -0.90
N GLU A 244 20.35 -10.46 -0.85
CA GLU A 244 20.53 -11.40 -1.95
C GLU A 244 19.81 -10.99 -3.25
N ILE A 245 18.71 -10.23 -3.15
CA ILE A 245 17.97 -9.69 -4.30
C ILE A 245 18.34 -8.24 -4.65
N GLY A 246 19.39 -7.69 -4.03
CA GLY A 246 19.99 -6.39 -4.38
C GLY A 246 19.75 -5.26 -3.39
N GLY A 247 19.17 -5.53 -2.22
CA GLY A 247 18.94 -4.50 -1.19
C GLY A 247 20.16 -4.17 -0.35
N GLU A 248 20.27 -2.92 0.07
CA GLU A 248 21.33 -2.42 0.93
C GLU A 248 20.76 -1.82 2.22
N PHE A 249 21.39 -2.12 3.36
CA PHE A 249 20.92 -1.73 4.69
C PHE A 249 22.07 -1.19 5.54
N PRO A 250 22.60 0.00 5.21
CA PRO A 250 23.49 0.71 6.11
C PRO A 250 22.77 0.98 7.45
N GLU A 251 23.52 1.26 8.51
CA GLU A 251 22.95 1.62 9.82
C GLU A 251 21.91 0.61 10.36
N THR A 252 22.16 -0.69 10.16
CA THR A 252 21.25 -1.80 10.53
C THR A 252 20.64 -1.64 11.94
N ALA A 253 21.44 -1.19 12.92
CA ALA A 253 20.96 -1.01 14.28
C ALA A 253 19.76 -0.06 14.34
N LYS A 254 19.86 1.09 13.66
CA LYS A 254 18.81 2.11 13.63
C LYS A 254 17.64 1.74 12.72
N PHE A 255 17.89 1.03 11.61
CA PHE A 255 16.84 0.51 10.73
C PHE A 255 15.87 -0.46 11.43
N THR A 256 16.37 -1.17 12.46
CA THR A 256 15.60 -2.19 13.18
C THR A 256 15.09 -1.73 14.55
N THR A 257 15.25 -0.47 14.95
CA THR A 257 14.65 0.01 16.22
C THR A 257 13.12 -0.03 16.16
N ILE A 258 12.47 -0.18 17.31
CA ILE A 258 11.00 -0.09 17.39
C ILE A 258 10.55 1.32 17.00
N GLU A 259 11.24 2.31 17.55
CA GLU A 259 11.14 3.73 17.20
C GLU A 259 12.08 4.01 16.03
N TYR A 260 11.62 3.76 14.81
CA TYR A 260 12.37 4.08 13.59
C TYR A 260 11.94 5.45 13.03
N PRO A 261 12.80 6.17 12.28
CA PRO A 261 12.57 7.57 11.92
C PRO A 261 11.22 7.86 11.24
N PHE A 262 10.77 6.98 10.33
CA PHE A 262 9.44 7.12 9.72
C PHE A 262 8.32 7.12 10.77
N TYR A 263 8.34 6.22 11.77
CA TYR A 263 7.33 6.18 12.82
C TYR A 263 7.40 7.40 13.73
N GLU A 264 8.59 7.75 14.22
CA GLU A 264 8.80 8.88 15.11
C GLU A 264 8.29 10.19 14.48
N GLU A 265 8.65 10.44 13.23
CA GLU A 265 8.22 11.64 12.51
C GLU A 265 6.71 11.62 12.22
N THR A 266 6.12 10.44 11.98
CA THR A 266 4.66 10.29 11.76
C THR A 266 3.89 10.64 13.03
N VAL A 267 4.30 10.06 14.17
CA VAL A 267 3.72 10.37 15.50
C VAL A 267 3.83 11.85 15.79
N LYS A 268 5.03 12.44 15.59
CA LYS A 268 5.28 13.85 15.85
C LYS A 268 4.40 14.78 15.01
N LYS A 269 4.23 14.51 13.70
CA LYS A 269 3.42 15.36 12.81
C LYS A 269 1.92 15.21 13.09
N LEU A 270 1.47 14.00 13.38
CA LEU A 270 0.04 13.71 13.55
C LEU A 270 -0.47 13.90 14.99
N ARG A 271 0.40 14.17 15.97
CA ARG A 271 0.01 14.47 17.36
C ARG A 271 -1.01 15.60 17.52
N LYS A 272 -1.11 16.50 16.52
CA LYS A 272 -2.05 17.62 16.51
C LYS A 272 -3.51 17.15 16.32
N TYR A 273 -3.72 15.96 15.75
CA TYR A 273 -5.04 15.39 15.51
C TYR A 273 -5.45 14.45 16.65
N LYS A 274 -6.32 14.92 17.55
CA LYS A 274 -6.79 14.13 18.70
C LYS A 274 -7.59 12.88 18.30
N SER A 275 -8.20 12.88 17.11
CA SER A 275 -8.92 11.74 16.56
C SER A 275 -8.01 10.66 15.97
N VAL A 276 -6.69 10.88 15.92
CA VAL A 276 -5.76 9.97 15.23
C VAL A 276 -4.91 9.20 16.23
N THR A 277 -4.84 7.88 16.05
CA THR A 277 -3.93 6.99 16.78
C THR A 277 -3.02 6.28 15.80
N ILE A 278 -1.70 6.39 16.00
CA ILE A 278 -0.70 5.69 15.19
C ILE A 278 -0.30 4.40 15.88
N LEU A 279 -0.42 3.28 15.17
CA LEU A 279 -0.15 1.94 15.68
C LEU A 279 1.10 1.36 15.01
N ASN A 280 2.05 0.92 15.83
CA ASN A 280 3.30 0.29 15.40
C ASN A 280 3.39 -1.16 15.90
N PRO A 281 3.05 -2.15 15.06
CA PRO A 281 3.08 -3.56 15.45
C PRO A 281 4.50 -4.17 15.46
N LEU A 282 5.57 -3.42 15.16
CA LEU A 282 6.92 -3.96 14.98
C LEU A 282 7.43 -4.75 16.20
N ALA A 283 7.22 -4.24 17.42
CA ALA A 283 7.62 -4.96 18.63
C ALA A 283 6.86 -6.28 18.80
N TYR A 284 5.55 -6.28 18.51
CA TYR A 284 4.69 -7.46 18.56
C TYR A 284 5.10 -8.48 17.51
N PHE A 285 5.35 -8.02 16.28
CA PHE A 285 5.78 -8.83 15.15
C PHE A 285 7.13 -9.50 15.45
N LYS A 286 8.12 -8.76 15.94
CA LYS A 286 9.42 -9.33 16.35
C LYS A 286 9.31 -10.43 17.40
N LYS A 287 8.35 -10.32 18.33
CA LYS A 287 8.12 -11.35 19.34
C LYS A 287 7.49 -12.60 18.74
N LYS A 288 6.49 -12.43 17.87
CA LYS A 288 5.72 -13.54 17.27
C LYS A 288 6.48 -14.28 16.18
N ASP A 289 7.28 -13.55 15.39
CA ASP A 289 8.11 -14.07 14.30
C ASP A 289 9.19 -15.07 14.76
N LYS A 290 9.59 -15.01 16.05
CA LYS A 290 10.49 -15.99 16.65
C LYS A 290 9.89 -17.40 16.73
N LYS A 291 8.56 -17.50 16.79
CA LYS A 291 7.86 -18.80 16.85
C LYS A 291 7.63 -19.35 15.46
N GLU A 292 7.12 -18.51 14.58
CA GLU A 292 6.79 -18.86 13.20
C GLU A 292 6.92 -17.61 12.32
N PRO A 293 7.51 -17.73 11.11
CA PRO A 293 7.68 -16.59 10.20
C PRO A 293 6.35 -15.90 9.91
N LEU A 294 6.31 -14.56 9.98
CA LEU A 294 5.09 -13.79 9.71
C LEU A 294 4.90 -13.44 8.24
N TYR A 295 5.96 -13.54 7.44
CA TYR A 295 5.97 -13.19 6.02
C TYR A 295 6.28 -14.41 5.17
N TYR A 296 5.73 -14.43 3.95
CA TYR A 296 6.05 -15.46 2.97
C TYR A 296 7.56 -15.55 2.73
N ALA A 297 8.02 -16.76 2.39
CA ALA A 297 9.45 -16.98 2.20
C ALA A 297 9.99 -16.19 1.00
N ASN A 298 9.20 -16.07 -0.07
CA ASN A 298 9.59 -15.50 -1.36
C ASN A 298 8.89 -14.19 -1.70
N ASP A 299 8.20 -13.58 -0.75
CA ASP A 299 7.42 -12.38 -0.99
C ASP A 299 7.30 -11.56 0.32
N PRO A 300 7.34 -10.23 0.26
CA PRO A 300 7.35 -9.41 1.48
C PRO A 300 5.95 -9.18 2.08
N HIS A 301 4.90 -9.85 1.61
CA HIS A 301 3.57 -9.83 2.25
C HIS A 301 3.49 -10.76 3.46
N LEU A 302 2.57 -10.46 4.37
CA LEU A 302 2.23 -11.33 5.49
C LEU A 302 1.64 -12.65 4.97
N ASN A 303 2.05 -13.77 5.58
CA ASN A 303 1.37 -15.05 5.41
C ASN A 303 0.12 -15.13 6.30
N ASN A 304 -0.62 -16.24 6.25
CA ASN A 304 -1.85 -16.42 7.05
C ASN A 304 -1.60 -16.21 8.55
N TYR A 305 -0.48 -16.73 9.08
CA TYR A 305 -0.12 -16.53 10.50
C TYR A 305 0.22 -15.06 10.80
N GLY A 306 0.94 -14.37 9.90
CA GLY A 306 1.21 -12.94 10.00
C GLY A 306 -0.07 -12.08 10.00
N GLN A 307 -1.05 -12.44 9.16
CA GLN A 307 -2.36 -11.80 9.11
C GLN A 307 -3.13 -12.00 10.43
N GLN A 308 -3.15 -13.23 10.96
CA GLN A 308 -3.71 -13.50 12.28
C GLN A 308 -3.01 -12.69 13.39
N VAL A 309 -1.68 -12.65 13.39
CA VAL A 309 -0.88 -11.90 14.37
C VAL A 309 -1.19 -10.40 14.32
N LEU A 310 -1.40 -9.84 13.13
CA LEU A 310 -1.85 -8.46 12.99
C LEU A 310 -3.27 -8.28 13.55
N GLY A 311 -4.19 -9.21 13.26
CA GLY A 311 -5.54 -9.21 13.82
C GLY A 311 -5.56 -9.22 15.35
N GLU A 312 -4.78 -10.12 15.97
CA GLU A 312 -4.61 -10.19 17.43
C GLU A 312 -4.10 -8.86 18.03
N TYR A 313 -3.14 -8.23 17.36
CA TYR A 313 -2.59 -6.95 17.79
C TYR A 313 -3.66 -5.85 17.75
N LEU A 314 -4.45 -5.79 16.67
CA LEU A 314 -5.50 -4.77 16.52
C LEU A 314 -6.67 -5.01 17.46
N GLU A 315 -7.05 -6.26 17.70
CA GLU A 315 -8.06 -6.63 18.69
C GLU A 315 -7.69 -6.07 20.07
N GLN A 316 -6.41 -6.20 20.47
CA GLN A 316 -5.90 -5.69 21.75
C GLN A 316 -5.77 -4.16 21.82
N LYS A 317 -5.65 -3.47 20.68
CA LYS A 317 -5.35 -2.03 20.64
C LYS A 317 -6.55 -1.14 20.32
N ILE A 318 -7.54 -1.69 19.65
CA ILE A 318 -8.64 -0.92 19.08
C ILE A 318 -10.00 -1.38 19.62
N ILE A 319 -10.14 -2.68 19.93
CA ILE A 319 -11.43 -3.32 20.18
C ILE A 319 -11.65 -3.64 21.66
N LYS A 320 -10.66 -4.26 22.32
CA LYS A 320 -10.60 -4.35 23.78
C LYS A 320 -10.10 -3.03 24.35
#